data_AF-A0A3D6DMN1-F1
#
_entry.id   AF-A0A3D6DMN1-F1
#
_cell.length_a   1.000
_cell.length_b   1.000
_cell.length_c   1.000
_cell.angle_alpha   90.00
_cell.angle_beta   90.00
_cell.angle_gamma   90.00
#
_symmetry.space_group_name_H-M   'P 1'
#
loop_
_entity.id
_entity.type
_entity.pdbx_description
1 polymer ?
#
loop_
_entity_poly.entity_id
_entity_poly.type
_entity_poly.pdbx_seq_one_letter_code
_entity_poly.pdbx_strand_id
1 'polypeptide(L)'
;MAASTEPRSGLKYGWSLGESGWNADMDANLTAVGRFAYHLSVKDRDLTAPPGSPASGDTYIPAATATGAWAGKEKQIAVWDGSAWVFGVPREGWVASVDDEDVMIRYNGTVWSTGISFAEQAHSDQAAVTLGNANSEIGGLTISAAYDQSEVQALRDKCEELADDVRALSTLLHQIRTDLIAFGAIKGSA
;
A
#
# COMPACT_ATOMS: atom_id res chain seq x y z
N MET A 1 -16.63 -14.62 39.59
CA MET A 1 -15.27 -14.02 39.51
C MET A 1 -15.34 -13.07 38.33
N ALA A 2 -14.91 -11.81 38.45
CA ALA A 2 -15.10 -10.84 37.37
C ALA A 2 -14.50 -11.35 36.05
N ALA A 3 -15.21 -11.10 34.94
CA ALA A 3 -14.80 -11.57 33.62
C ALA A 3 -13.38 -11.09 33.25
N SER A 4 -12.64 -11.94 32.55
CA SER A 4 -11.38 -11.56 31.91
C SER A 4 -11.65 -10.73 30.65
N THR A 5 -10.68 -9.92 30.23
CA THR A 5 -10.77 -9.12 29.00
C THR A 5 -9.75 -9.64 28.00
N GLU A 6 -10.19 -10.03 26.80
CA GLU A 6 -9.30 -10.59 25.80
C GLU A 6 -8.42 -9.47 25.23
N PRO A 7 -7.07 -9.60 25.27
CA PRO A 7 -6.17 -8.51 24.94
C PRO A 7 -6.33 -7.92 23.54
N ARG A 8 -6.69 -8.71 22.52
CA ARG A 8 -6.77 -8.27 21.11
C ARG A 8 -8.10 -7.64 20.72
N SER A 9 -9.21 -8.21 21.16
CA SER A 9 -10.57 -7.81 20.81
C SER A 9 -11.19 -6.88 21.85
N GLY A 10 -10.68 -6.91 23.09
CA GLY A 10 -11.27 -6.20 24.22
C GLY A 10 -12.57 -6.85 24.73
N LEU A 11 -12.97 -8.00 24.18
CA LEU A 11 -14.19 -8.70 24.58
C LEU A 11 -14.01 -9.33 25.96
N LYS A 12 -15.07 -9.30 26.76
CA LYS A 12 -15.14 -9.98 28.06
C LYS A 12 -15.28 -11.49 27.87
N TYR A 13 -14.63 -12.31 28.68
CA TYR A 13 -14.73 -13.77 28.62
C TYR A 13 -14.40 -14.42 29.96
N GLY A 14 -14.64 -15.72 30.09
CA GLY A 14 -14.18 -16.51 31.25
C GLY A 14 -14.99 -16.30 32.54
N TRP A 15 -16.29 -15.97 32.44
CA TRP A 15 -17.19 -15.95 33.60
C TRP A 15 -17.25 -17.33 34.27
N SER A 16 -17.46 -17.35 35.59
CA SER A 16 -17.58 -18.61 36.33
C SER A 16 -18.89 -19.32 35.98
N LEU A 17 -18.86 -20.66 35.94
CA LEU A 17 -20.08 -21.44 35.70
C LEU A 17 -21.11 -21.15 36.81
N GLY A 18 -22.34 -20.82 36.42
CA GLY A 18 -23.43 -20.51 37.34
C GLY A 18 -23.45 -19.07 37.90
N GLU A 19 -22.55 -18.19 37.43
CA GLU A 19 -22.56 -16.78 37.77
C GLU A 19 -23.76 -16.06 37.13
N SER A 20 -24.36 -15.10 37.85
CA SER A 20 -25.45 -14.25 37.36
C SER A 20 -24.94 -12.85 37.02
N GLY A 21 -25.70 -12.09 36.22
CA GLY A 21 -25.35 -10.71 35.85
C GLY A 21 -24.31 -10.56 34.73
N TRP A 22 -23.91 -11.66 34.08
CA TRP A 22 -23.01 -11.61 32.91
C TRP A 22 -23.67 -11.02 31.65
N ASN A 23 -25.00 -10.90 31.63
CA ASN A 23 -25.76 -10.47 30.46
C ASN A 23 -25.30 -9.10 29.96
N ALA A 24 -25.06 -8.13 30.84
CA ALA A 24 -24.63 -6.79 30.44
C ALA A 24 -23.29 -6.80 29.67
N ASP A 25 -22.29 -7.54 30.19
CA ASP A 25 -20.98 -7.66 29.54
C ASP A 25 -21.08 -8.45 28.23
N MET A 26 -21.91 -9.49 28.17
CA MET A 26 -22.08 -10.29 26.96
C MET A 26 -22.88 -9.54 25.89
N ASP A 27 -23.91 -8.77 26.26
CA ASP A 27 -24.66 -7.91 25.35
C ASP A 27 -23.73 -6.84 24.75
N ALA A 28 -22.85 -6.25 25.57
CA ALA A 28 -21.82 -5.33 25.10
C ALA A 28 -20.84 -6.01 24.13
N ASN A 29 -20.39 -7.24 24.43
CA ASN A 29 -19.55 -8.01 23.52
C ASN A 29 -20.24 -8.30 22.18
N LEU A 30 -21.47 -8.81 22.20
CA LEU A 30 -22.21 -9.15 20.98
C LEU A 30 -22.47 -7.90 20.13
N THR A 31 -22.78 -6.79 20.79
CA THR A 31 -22.92 -5.50 20.12
C THR A 31 -21.61 -5.03 19.49
N ALA A 32 -20.49 -5.17 20.19
CA ALA A 32 -19.17 -4.83 19.64
C ALA A 32 -18.79 -5.71 18.44
N VAL A 33 -19.09 -7.01 18.50
CA VAL A 33 -18.86 -7.95 17.39
C VAL A 33 -19.69 -7.54 16.18
N GLY A 34 -20.98 -7.26 16.36
CA GLY A 34 -21.87 -6.86 15.26
C GLY A 34 -21.49 -5.53 14.62
N ARG A 35 -20.93 -4.59 15.39
CA ARG A 35 -20.56 -3.25 14.90
C ARG A 35 -19.19 -3.19 14.23
N PHE A 36 -18.21 -3.95 14.74
CA PHE A 36 -16.80 -3.75 14.38
C PHE A 36 -16.09 -4.98 13.83
N ALA A 37 -16.60 -6.19 14.07
CA ALA A 37 -15.87 -7.42 13.73
C ALA A 37 -16.45 -8.17 12.52
N TYR A 38 -17.75 -8.06 12.26
CA TYR A 38 -18.40 -8.74 11.14
C TYR A 38 -18.68 -7.77 10.00
N HIS A 39 -18.05 -8.00 8.84
CA HIS A 39 -18.28 -7.24 7.60
C HIS A 39 -18.32 -5.72 7.82
N LEU A 40 -17.21 -5.16 8.31
CA LEU A 40 -17.11 -3.73 8.55
C LEU A 40 -17.23 -2.95 7.23
N SER A 41 -18.44 -2.44 6.97
CA SER A 41 -18.78 -1.55 5.86
C SER A 41 -18.90 -0.13 6.40
N VAL A 42 -18.09 0.76 5.88
CA VAL A 42 -18.07 2.18 6.21
C VAL A 42 -18.69 2.90 5.01
N LYS A 43 -19.72 3.70 5.24
CA LYS A 43 -20.35 4.48 4.19
C LYS A 43 -19.37 5.46 3.57
N ASP A 44 -18.67 6.21 4.42
CA ASP A 44 -17.78 7.27 4.00
C ASP A 44 -16.69 7.52 5.07
N ARG A 45 -15.52 7.98 4.62
CA ARG A 45 -14.36 8.30 5.44
C ARG A 45 -13.83 9.74 5.29
N ASP A 46 -14.45 10.58 4.47
CA ASP A 46 -13.97 11.93 4.17
C ASP A 46 -14.82 13.06 4.81
N LEU A 47 -15.94 12.72 5.45
CA LEU A 47 -16.76 13.68 6.17
C LEU A 47 -16.10 14.16 7.47
N THR A 48 -16.12 15.47 7.67
CA THR A 48 -15.68 16.14 8.91
C THR A 48 -16.82 16.40 9.89
N ALA A 49 -18.08 16.24 9.48
CA ALA A 49 -19.24 16.43 10.34
C ALA A 49 -20.20 15.24 10.21
N PRO A 50 -20.86 14.82 11.31
CA PRO A 50 -21.87 13.76 11.23
C PRO A 50 -23.04 14.16 10.32
N PRO A 51 -23.63 13.22 9.56
CA PRO A 51 -24.85 13.47 8.82
C PRO A 51 -25.98 13.89 9.77
N GLY A 52 -26.88 14.76 9.30
CA GLY A 52 -27.98 15.28 10.12
C GLY A 52 -29.05 14.24 10.49
N SER A 53 -29.15 13.15 9.72
CA SER A 53 -30.14 12.08 9.91
C SER A 53 -29.55 10.69 9.60
N PRO A 54 -28.63 10.17 10.43
CA PRO A 54 -28.07 8.83 10.26
C PRO A 54 -29.11 7.74 10.55
N ALA A 55 -29.07 6.65 9.79
CA ALA A 55 -29.85 5.45 10.07
C ALA A 55 -29.09 4.53 11.04
N SER A 56 -29.81 3.69 11.79
CA SER A 56 -29.18 2.73 12.72
C SER A 56 -28.27 1.79 11.94
N GLY A 57 -27.02 1.63 12.41
CA GLY A 57 -25.98 0.85 11.75
C GLY A 57 -25.12 1.65 10.77
N ASP A 58 -25.47 2.91 10.48
CA ASP A 58 -24.66 3.77 9.64
C ASP A 58 -23.27 3.96 10.25
N THR A 59 -22.26 3.66 9.45
CA THR A 59 -20.88 3.59 9.90
C THR A 59 -20.03 4.55 9.08
N TYR A 60 -19.19 5.35 9.74
CA TYR A 60 -18.34 6.36 9.15
C TYR A 60 -16.94 6.34 9.79
N ILE A 61 -15.96 6.87 9.08
CA ILE A 61 -14.65 7.20 9.66
C ILE A 61 -14.52 8.73 9.63
N PRO A 62 -14.54 9.44 10.77
CA PRO A 62 -14.42 10.88 10.77
C PRO A 62 -13.07 11.33 10.19
N ALA A 63 -13.12 12.22 9.21
CA ALA A 63 -11.95 12.82 8.58
C ALA A 63 -11.21 13.77 9.53
N ALA A 64 -10.04 14.24 9.12
CA ALA A 64 -9.27 15.21 9.88
C ALA A 64 -10.10 16.48 10.17
N THR A 65 -9.89 17.11 11.32
CA THR A 65 -10.65 18.29 11.78
C THR A 65 -12.14 18.01 11.99
N ALA A 66 -12.47 16.86 12.59
CA ALA A 66 -13.85 16.48 12.81
C ALA A 66 -14.56 17.45 13.76
N THR A 67 -15.88 17.61 13.57
CA THR A 67 -16.71 18.59 14.25
C THR A 67 -17.95 17.95 14.87
N GLY A 68 -18.68 18.73 15.68
CA GLY A 68 -19.89 18.26 16.35
C GLY A 68 -19.64 17.03 17.20
N ALA A 69 -20.48 16.01 17.06
CA ALA A 69 -20.34 14.75 17.81
C ALA A 69 -19.07 13.95 17.47
N TRP A 70 -18.42 14.24 16.33
CA TRP A 70 -17.21 13.56 15.89
C TRP A 70 -15.90 14.25 16.31
N ALA A 71 -15.97 15.42 16.94
CA ALA A 71 -14.79 16.17 17.35
C ALA A 71 -13.87 15.34 18.28
N GLY A 72 -12.58 15.23 17.92
CA GLY A 72 -11.60 14.43 18.65
C GLY A 72 -11.73 12.91 18.45
N LYS A 73 -12.53 12.46 17.49
CA LYS A 73 -12.75 11.06 17.12
C LYS A 73 -12.26 10.74 15.71
N GLU A 74 -11.36 11.56 15.18
CA GLU A 74 -10.75 11.36 13.87
C GLU A 74 -10.13 9.96 13.77
N LYS A 75 -10.27 9.34 12.59
CA LYS A 75 -9.76 7.99 12.27
C LYS A 75 -10.40 6.83 13.06
N GLN A 76 -11.28 7.10 14.03
CA GLN A 76 -12.06 6.06 14.71
C GLN A 76 -13.20 5.60 13.81
N ILE A 77 -13.75 4.43 14.09
CA ILE A 77 -14.96 3.96 13.43
C ILE A 77 -16.15 4.45 14.24
N ALA A 78 -16.98 5.29 13.65
CA ALA A 78 -18.20 5.84 14.24
C ALA A 78 -19.41 5.07 13.71
N VAL A 79 -20.13 4.37 14.58
CA VAL A 79 -21.36 3.63 14.24
C VAL A 79 -22.55 4.28 14.94
N TRP A 80 -23.62 4.58 14.21
CA TRP A 80 -24.85 5.07 14.79
C TRP A 80 -25.67 3.92 15.37
N ASP A 81 -26.00 3.95 16.66
CA ASP A 81 -26.79 2.89 17.32
C ASP A 81 -28.30 3.10 17.27
N GLY A 82 -28.76 4.16 16.60
CA GLY A 82 -30.15 4.60 16.59
C GLY A 82 -30.42 5.79 17.52
N SER A 83 -29.52 6.08 18.47
CA SER A 83 -29.66 7.16 19.44
C SER A 83 -28.39 8.00 19.63
N ALA A 84 -27.22 7.41 19.47
CA ALA A 84 -25.93 8.05 19.64
C ALA A 84 -24.86 7.44 18.73
N TRP A 85 -23.79 8.20 18.50
CA TRP A 85 -22.58 7.70 17.84
C TRP A 85 -21.74 6.88 18.83
N VAL A 86 -21.42 5.66 18.44
CA VAL A 86 -20.53 4.77 19.18
C VAL A 86 -19.21 4.67 18.43
N PHE A 87 -18.11 4.95 19.14
CA PHE A 87 -16.79 5.03 18.54
C PHE A 87 -15.93 3.82 18.91
N GLY A 88 -15.37 3.16 17.90
CA GLY A 88 -14.38 2.09 18.04
C GLY A 88 -12.99 2.58 17.64
N VAL A 89 -12.00 2.36 18.51
CA VAL A 89 -10.59 2.64 18.19
C VAL A 89 -10.03 1.48 17.35
N PRO A 90 -9.65 1.70 16.09
CA PRO A 90 -9.12 0.63 15.26
C PRO A 90 -7.75 0.18 15.74
N ARG A 91 -7.44 -1.09 15.52
CA ARG A 91 -6.12 -1.67 15.77
C ARG A 91 -5.45 -2.00 14.43
N GLU A 92 -4.13 -2.04 14.44
CA GLU A 92 -3.38 -2.41 13.24
C GLU A 92 -3.88 -3.75 12.67
N GLY A 93 -4.10 -3.78 11.36
CA GLY A 93 -4.60 -4.94 10.63
C GLY A 93 -6.12 -5.00 10.46
N TRP A 94 -6.88 -4.07 11.06
CA TRP A 94 -8.31 -3.95 10.77
C TRP A 94 -8.53 -3.59 9.30
N VAL A 95 -9.56 -4.19 8.72
CA VAL A 95 -9.96 -4.01 7.31
C VAL A 95 -11.40 -3.54 7.27
N ALA A 96 -11.68 -2.56 6.40
CA ALA A 96 -13.02 -2.06 6.16
C ALA A 96 -13.27 -1.89 4.66
N SER A 97 -14.51 -2.11 4.23
CA SER A 97 -15.03 -1.64 2.94
C SER A 97 -15.44 -0.18 3.07
N VAL A 98 -15.13 0.65 2.09
CA VAL A 98 -15.66 2.02 1.97
C VAL A 98 -16.65 2.03 0.82
N ASP A 99 -17.93 2.17 1.13
CA ASP A 99 -19.02 1.98 0.17
C ASP A 99 -19.08 3.11 -0.87
N ASP A 100 -18.80 4.37 -0.47
CA ASP A 100 -18.78 5.52 -1.39
C ASP A 100 -17.65 5.45 -2.43
N GLU A 101 -16.51 4.89 -2.03
CA GLU A 101 -15.31 4.78 -2.87
C GLU A 101 -15.19 3.43 -3.61
N ASP A 102 -15.99 2.42 -3.25
CA ASP A 102 -15.87 1.03 -3.70
C ASP A 102 -14.45 0.45 -3.52
N VAL A 103 -13.82 0.74 -2.37
CA VAL A 103 -12.46 0.28 -2.05
C VAL A 103 -12.37 -0.39 -0.68
N MET A 104 -11.38 -1.28 -0.53
CA MET A 104 -11.02 -1.87 0.74
C MET A 104 -9.80 -1.15 1.34
N ILE A 105 -9.92 -0.76 2.61
CA ILE A 105 -8.89 -0.05 3.37
C ILE A 105 -8.39 -0.90 4.54
N ARG A 106 -7.11 -0.75 4.88
CA ARG A 106 -6.49 -1.38 6.06
C ARG A 106 -5.96 -0.31 7.00
N TYR A 107 -6.15 -0.49 8.31
CA TYR A 107 -5.52 0.36 9.32
C TYR A 107 -4.09 -0.12 9.59
N ASN A 108 -3.10 0.74 9.39
CA ASN A 108 -1.68 0.41 9.56
C ASN A 108 -1.13 0.69 10.99
N GLY A 109 -2.02 0.97 11.95
CA GLY A 109 -1.66 1.38 13.30
C GLY A 109 -1.67 2.90 13.51
N THR A 110 -1.63 3.70 12.44
CA THR A 110 -1.64 5.17 12.51
C THR A 110 -2.66 5.85 11.59
N VAL A 111 -2.93 5.27 10.42
CA VAL A 111 -3.85 5.78 9.40
C VAL A 111 -4.55 4.62 8.69
N TRP A 112 -5.71 4.92 8.10
CA TRP A 112 -6.38 4.06 7.14
C TRP A 112 -5.78 4.29 5.75
N SER A 113 -5.24 3.25 5.13
CA SER A 113 -4.66 3.32 3.79
C SER A 113 -5.44 2.47 2.81
N THR A 114 -5.64 2.99 1.59
CA THR A 114 -6.11 2.23 0.44
C THR A 114 -5.00 1.32 -0.05
N GLY A 115 -5.32 0.04 -0.26
CA GLY A 115 -4.36 -0.95 -0.74
C GLY A 115 -3.65 -1.70 0.39
N ILE A 116 -3.61 -3.02 0.26
CA ILE A 116 -2.66 -3.86 0.99
C ILE A 116 -1.33 -3.65 0.29
N SER A 117 -0.49 -2.75 0.80
CA SER A 117 0.92 -2.73 0.38
C SER A 117 1.57 -3.97 0.97
N PHE A 118 1.68 -5.03 0.18
CA PHE A 118 2.72 -6.01 0.45
C PHE A 118 4.02 -5.23 0.27
N ALA A 119 4.84 -5.15 1.31
CA ALA A 119 6.23 -4.79 1.10
C ALA A 119 6.78 -5.89 0.19
N GLU A 120 6.86 -5.63 -1.12
CA GLU A 120 7.76 -6.38 -1.96
C GLU A 120 9.13 -6.18 -1.32
N GLN A 121 9.64 -7.24 -0.69
CA GLN A 121 11.04 -7.27 -0.32
C GLN A 121 11.76 -6.99 -1.63
N ALA A 122 12.41 -5.83 -1.74
CA ALA A 122 13.30 -5.56 -2.85
C ALA A 122 14.20 -6.79 -2.97
N HIS A 123 14.14 -7.47 -4.11
CA HIS A 123 15.04 -8.58 -4.40
C HIS A 123 16.45 -8.04 -4.22
N SER A 124 17.11 -8.40 -3.12
CA SER A 124 18.45 -7.94 -2.76
C SER A 124 19.53 -8.46 -3.71
N ASP A 125 19.14 -9.13 -4.79
CA ASP A 125 20.01 -9.71 -5.81
C ASP A 125 19.85 -9.02 -7.16
N GLN A 126 19.71 -7.68 -7.18
CA GLN A 126 20.30 -6.95 -8.32
C GLN A 126 21.80 -7.03 -8.14
N ALA A 127 22.41 -8.10 -8.65
CA ALA A 127 23.81 -8.06 -9.02
C ALA A 127 23.99 -6.76 -9.80
N ALA A 128 24.84 -5.86 -9.31
CA ALA A 128 25.21 -4.66 -10.03
C ALA A 128 25.88 -5.10 -11.34
N VAL A 129 25.06 -5.33 -12.36
CA VAL A 129 25.53 -5.45 -13.74
C VAL A 129 25.82 -4.01 -14.14
N THR A 130 27.01 -3.55 -13.80
CA THR A 130 27.53 -2.28 -14.28
C THR A 130 27.77 -2.43 -15.79
N LEU A 131 26.74 -2.16 -16.58
CA LEU A 131 26.85 -1.99 -18.02
C LEU A 131 27.46 -0.61 -18.27
N GLY A 132 28.78 -0.51 -18.13
CA GLY A 132 29.51 0.71 -18.45
C GLY A 132 29.74 0.82 -19.94
N ASN A 133 29.12 1.82 -20.58
CA ASN A 133 29.62 2.37 -21.85
C ASN A 133 30.65 3.47 -21.55
N ALA A 134 31.52 3.78 -22.51
CA ALA A 134 32.66 4.70 -22.29
C ALA A 134 32.23 6.13 -21.90
N ASN A 135 30.98 6.53 -22.17
CA ASN A 135 30.43 7.84 -21.83
C ASN A 135 29.66 7.87 -20.50
N SER A 136 29.54 6.74 -19.77
CA SER A 136 28.87 6.62 -18.47
C SER A 136 27.39 7.00 -18.45
N GLU A 137 26.74 7.11 -19.61
CA GLU A 137 25.35 7.56 -19.70
C GLU A 137 24.34 6.51 -19.22
N ILE A 138 24.66 5.22 -19.35
CA ILE A 138 23.82 4.12 -18.84
C ILE A 138 23.98 3.97 -17.33
N GLY A 139 25.21 4.09 -16.83
CA GLY A 139 25.52 3.97 -15.39
C GLY A 139 24.98 5.12 -14.54
N GLY A 140 24.56 6.23 -15.16
CA GLY A 140 23.97 7.40 -14.48
C GLY A 140 22.45 7.38 -14.38
N LEU A 141 21.77 6.37 -14.94
CA LEU A 141 20.31 6.27 -14.86
C LEU A 141 19.89 5.82 -13.46
N THR A 142 19.05 6.64 -12.82
CA THR A 142 18.45 6.30 -11.53
C THR A 142 17.39 5.23 -11.74
N ILE A 143 17.46 4.15 -10.97
CA ILE A 143 16.41 3.13 -10.90
C ILE A 143 15.77 3.26 -9.52
N SER A 144 14.59 3.87 -9.47
CA SER A 144 13.90 4.06 -8.21
C SER A 144 13.24 2.76 -7.74
N ALA A 145 12.99 2.67 -6.42
CA ALA A 145 12.30 1.51 -5.84
C ALA A 145 10.81 1.46 -6.22
N ALA A 146 10.20 2.61 -6.52
CA ALA A 146 8.85 2.69 -7.06
C ALA A 146 8.90 2.72 -8.58
N TYR A 147 7.95 2.05 -9.24
CA TYR A 147 7.84 2.07 -10.68
C TYR A 147 7.57 3.49 -11.20
N ASP A 148 8.43 3.96 -12.10
CA ASP A 148 8.19 5.13 -12.93
C ASP A 148 8.35 4.76 -14.41
N GLN A 149 7.30 4.97 -15.20
CA GLN A 149 7.29 4.75 -16.63
C GLN A 149 8.35 5.59 -17.36
N SER A 150 8.74 6.74 -16.80
CA SER A 150 9.77 7.62 -17.35
C SER A 150 11.19 7.04 -17.20
N GLU A 151 11.50 6.44 -16.04
CA GLU A 151 12.77 5.77 -15.78
C GLU A 151 12.96 4.54 -16.68
N VAL A 152 11.90 3.74 -16.86
CA VAL A 152 11.93 2.56 -17.73
C VAL A 152 12.15 2.95 -19.20
N GLN A 153 11.52 4.04 -19.65
CA GLN A 153 11.70 4.51 -21.02
C GLN A 153 13.13 5.03 -21.24
N ALA A 154 13.69 5.78 -20.28
CA ALA A 154 15.06 6.27 -20.36
C ALA A 154 16.09 5.13 -20.44
N LEU A 155 15.90 4.05 -19.67
CA LEU A 155 16.74 2.86 -19.74
C LEU A 155 16.64 2.15 -21.10
N ARG A 156 15.43 2.00 -21.64
CA ARG A 156 15.22 1.40 -22.95
C ARG A 156 15.94 2.20 -24.04
N ASP A 157 15.76 3.51 -24.05
CA ASP A 157 16.33 4.40 -25.07
C ASP A 157 17.86 4.33 -25.05
N LYS A 158 18.48 4.31 -23.86
CA LYS A 158 19.93 4.16 -23.74
C LYS A 158 20.47 2.79 -24.14
N CYS A 159 19.71 1.72 -23.91
CA CYS A 159 20.08 0.39 -24.42
C CYS A 159 20.06 0.32 -25.96
N GLU A 160 19.09 0.98 -26.60
CA GLU A 160 19.02 1.08 -28.06
C GLU A 160 20.18 1.92 -28.61
N GLU A 161 20.52 3.05 -27.97
CA GLU A 161 21.67 3.88 -28.34
C GLU A 161 22.99 3.08 -28.29
N LEU A 162 23.21 2.28 -27.24
CA LEU A 162 24.38 1.41 -27.15
C LEU A 162 24.40 0.35 -28.26
N ALA A 163 23.24 -0.21 -28.62
CA ALA A 163 23.16 -1.19 -29.70
C ALA A 163 23.55 -0.54 -31.05
N ASP A 164 23.15 0.71 -31.27
CA ASP A 164 23.52 1.49 -32.45
C ASP A 164 25.01 1.83 -32.47
N ASP A 165 25.59 2.25 -31.34
CA ASP A 165 27.04 2.49 -31.22
C ASP A 165 27.87 1.26 -31.57
N VAL A 166 27.46 0.07 -31.10
CA VAL A 166 28.13 -1.19 -31.43
C VAL A 166 28.02 -1.53 -32.92
N ARG A 167 26.86 -1.28 -33.54
CA ARG A 167 26.68 -1.46 -34.99
C ARG A 167 27.60 -0.52 -35.77
N ALA A 168 27.70 0.75 -35.38
CA ALA A 168 28.58 1.73 -36.00
C ALA A 168 30.06 1.36 -35.87
N LEU A 169 30.50 0.90 -34.68
CA LEU A 169 31.86 0.43 -34.44
C LEU A 169 32.21 -0.77 -35.34
N SER A 170 31.27 -1.72 -35.52
CA SER A 170 31.46 -2.86 -36.41
C SER A 170 31.73 -2.40 -37.85
N THR A 171 30.99 -1.42 -38.36
CA THR A 171 31.22 -0.85 -39.69
C THR A 171 32.59 -0.20 -39.82
N LEU A 172 33.01 0.59 -38.84
CA LEU A 172 34.34 1.23 -38.83
C LEU A 172 35.48 0.20 -38.80
N LEU A 173 35.34 -0.87 -38.02
CA LEU A 173 36.32 -1.95 -37.97
C LEU A 173 36.46 -2.63 -39.34
N HIS A 174 35.35 -2.88 -40.03
CA HIS A 174 35.35 -3.45 -41.37
C HIS A 174 36.02 -2.53 -42.38
N GLN A 175 35.80 -1.22 -42.27
CA GLN A 175 36.47 -0.24 -43.13
C GLN A 175 37.98 -0.21 -42.87
N ILE A 176 38.41 -0.11 -41.62
CA ILE A 176 39.83 -0.15 -41.24
C ILE A 176 40.48 -1.44 -41.74
N ARG A 177 39.82 -2.59 -41.60
CA ARG A 177 40.32 -3.86 -42.14
C ARG A 177 40.52 -3.78 -43.65
N THR A 178 39.54 -3.26 -44.38
CA THR A 178 39.60 -3.09 -45.84
C THR A 178 40.78 -2.19 -46.23
N ASP A 179 40.96 -1.08 -45.53
CA ASP A 179 42.02 -0.11 -45.80
C ASP A 179 43.41 -0.68 -45.51
N LEU A 180 43.56 -1.45 -44.41
CA LEU A 180 44.82 -2.12 -44.06
C LEU A 180 45.20 -3.21 -45.06
N ILE A 181 44.22 -3.93 -45.63
CA ILE A 181 44.47 -4.89 -46.71
C ILE A 181 44.92 -4.14 -47.97
N ALA A 182 44.25 -3.03 -48.34
CA ALA A 182 44.61 -2.23 -49.50
C ALA A 182 46.01 -1.59 -49.38
N PHE A 183 46.38 -1.16 -48.18
CA PHE A 183 47.72 -0.65 -47.86
C PHE A 183 48.79 -1.74 -47.80
N GLY A 184 48.40 -3.02 -47.76
CA GLY A 184 49.31 -4.16 -47.69
C GLY A 184 49.92 -4.42 -46.31
N ALA A 185 49.40 -3.78 -45.25
CA ALA A 185 49.85 -4.01 -43.87
C ALA A 185 49.40 -5.36 -43.32
N ILE A 186 48.27 -5.90 -43.79
CA ILE A 186 47.74 -7.20 -43.39
C ILE A 186 47.35 -8.02 -44.63
N LYS A 187 47.49 -9.34 -44.56
CA LYS A 187 47.03 -10.24 -45.64
C LYS A 187 45.52 -10.30 -45.62
N GLY A 188 44.88 -10.04 -46.77
CA GLY A 188 43.49 -10.42 -46.98
C GLY A 188 43.38 -11.94 -46.82
N SER A 189 42.39 -12.43 -46.07
CA SER A 189 42.06 -13.85 -46.08
C SER A 189 41.71 -14.24 -47.52
N ALA A 190 42.31 -15.32 -48.01
CA ALA A 190 41.96 -15.94 -49.29
C ALA A 190 40.49 -16.38 -49.32
#